data_AF-A0A8C8BGU6-F1
#
_entry.id   AF-A0A8C8BGU6-F1
#
_cell.length_a   1.000
_cell.length_b   1.000
_cell.length_c   1.000
_cell.angle_alpha   90.00
_cell.angle_beta   90.00
_cell.angle_gamma   90.00
#
_symmetry.space_group_name_H-M   'P 1'
#
loop_
_entity.id
_entity.type
_entity.pdbx_description
1 polymer ?
#
loop_
_entity_poly.entity_id
_entity_poly.type
_entity_poly.pdbx_seq_one_letter_code
_entity_poly.pdbx_strand_id
1 'polypeptide(L)'
;MDRNPSPPSSEAEEEGDAVGNTVYSKHWLFSILTRLIEVISPEKMEPTVSPEGIQTELDEEMENDICKVWDMSMDEDVALFLQEFNAPDIFMGVFAKSKCPRLTEICVGILGNMACFQDICMSISKDDNLGQVLLQRLCDSDSPTLLETSRLLLTCLSQPEVANVWVERIRENPSVYDCVCFIMSSSTNVELLVKVGEVVDKLFDLDEELMLNWIKNGTCRSVGPSVDDSPEELPDFKIVPCILEAAKQVRSDNPEGLDVYMHILQLLTTVDEGIQAIVQAPDGGKETWSLLYDLVCHELCQPDDPPIIVQEQKTVLASILSVLSAMFASQTEQEYTKMRKNMPLIGSLIRILQYMEGCGKRSVDNSKESEQEETGRADINKEDFHLKILKDICCELLSNMLQELTKENTLEGLHQGHLNEQTCSCAFQNLLPLYFTSVESFLEVLREADQTLADNLEKRFPSLKVHA
;
A
#
# COMPACT_ATOMS: atom_id res chain seq x y z
N MET A 1 22.29 32.45 75.45
CA MET A 1 20.99 32.12 74.84
C MET A 1 21.26 31.73 73.41
N ASP A 2 21.56 30.45 73.22
CA ASP A 2 21.84 29.85 71.92
C ASP A 2 20.55 29.77 71.10
N ARG A 3 20.58 30.38 69.92
CA ARG A 3 19.51 30.21 68.94
C ARG A 3 19.75 28.91 68.21
N ASN A 4 18.77 28.02 68.28
CA ASN A 4 18.73 26.80 67.48
C ASN A 4 18.75 27.18 65.98
N PRO A 5 19.54 26.51 65.12
CA PRO A 5 19.51 26.76 63.70
C PRO A 5 18.16 26.31 63.11
N SER A 6 17.68 27.05 62.12
CA SER A 6 16.46 26.70 61.38
C SER A 6 16.63 25.38 60.63
N PRO A 7 15.55 24.58 60.48
CA PRO A 7 15.62 23.32 59.74
C PRO A 7 15.94 23.61 58.26
N PRO A 8 16.58 22.67 57.55
CA PRO A 8 16.87 22.83 56.13
C PRO A 8 15.56 22.96 55.35
N SER A 9 15.57 23.75 54.28
CA SER A 9 14.45 23.94 53.36
C SER A 9 14.00 22.59 52.81
N SER A 10 12.73 22.24 53.04
CA SER A 10 12.05 21.06 52.53
C SER A 10 11.66 21.23 51.06
N GLU A 11 12.61 21.59 50.20
CA GLU A 11 12.46 21.72 48.75
C GLU A 11 13.50 20.84 48.03
N ALA A 12 13.77 19.65 48.57
CA ALA A 12 14.08 18.53 47.71
C ALA A 12 12.73 17.88 47.41
N GLU A 13 12.08 18.32 46.34
CA GLU A 13 11.01 17.53 45.73
C GLU A 13 11.62 16.15 45.47
N GLU A 14 11.20 15.13 46.23
CA GLU A 14 11.50 13.75 45.85
C GLU A 14 10.93 13.57 44.44
N GLU A 15 11.81 13.49 43.44
CA GLU A 15 11.40 13.16 42.08
C GLU A 15 10.53 11.91 42.16
N GLY A 16 9.25 12.07 41.85
CA GLY A 16 8.32 10.96 41.89
C GLY A 16 8.79 9.84 40.96
N ASP A 17 8.52 8.60 41.38
CA ASP A 17 8.80 7.39 40.58
C ASP A 17 7.93 7.32 39.31
N ALA A 18 6.98 8.23 39.12
CA ALA A 18 6.19 8.33 37.90
C ALA A 18 7.04 8.80 36.71
N VAL A 19 6.89 8.15 35.56
CA VAL A 19 7.46 8.59 34.27
C VAL A 19 6.61 9.74 33.73
N GLY A 20 7.16 10.94 33.69
CA GLY A 20 6.43 12.14 33.26
C GLY A 20 5.11 12.32 34.02
N ASN A 21 4.00 12.44 33.30
CA ASN A 21 2.65 12.56 33.86
C ASN A 21 1.89 11.22 33.95
N THR A 22 2.56 10.11 33.67
CA THR A 22 1.94 8.79 33.64
C THR A 22 1.87 8.16 35.03
N VAL A 23 1.18 7.02 35.13
CA VAL A 23 1.17 6.18 36.34
C VAL A 23 2.30 5.14 36.35
N TYR A 24 3.14 5.11 35.33
CA TYR A 24 4.17 4.09 35.15
C TYR A 24 5.41 4.39 36.00
N SER A 25 6.03 3.33 36.54
CA SER A 25 7.19 3.43 37.43
C SER A 25 8.51 3.48 36.66
N LYS A 26 9.31 4.53 36.89
CA LYS A 26 10.68 4.71 36.38
C LYS A 26 11.58 3.59 36.87
N HIS A 27 11.53 3.27 38.16
CA HIS A 27 12.33 2.20 38.75
C HIS A 27 11.99 0.84 38.17
N TRP A 28 10.71 0.56 37.93
CA TRP A 28 10.31 -0.68 37.30
C TRP A 28 10.85 -0.80 35.87
N LEU A 29 10.64 0.22 35.02
CA LEU A 29 11.17 0.22 33.63
C LEU A 29 12.69 0.06 33.61
N PHE A 30 13.41 0.82 34.46
CA PHE A 30 14.86 0.72 34.56
C PHE A 30 15.32 -0.69 34.98
N SER A 31 14.58 -1.33 35.90
CA SER A 31 14.89 -2.71 36.31
C SER A 31 14.74 -3.71 35.16
N ILE A 32 13.75 -3.53 34.28
CA ILE A 32 13.57 -4.37 33.09
C ILE A 32 14.70 -4.17 32.09
N LEU A 33 15.07 -2.92 31.79
CA LEU A 33 16.20 -2.61 30.92
C LEU A 33 17.52 -3.19 31.45
N THR A 34 17.74 -3.12 32.76
CA THR A 34 18.91 -3.74 33.42
C THR A 34 18.91 -5.26 33.25
N ARG A 35 17.75 -5.91 33.46
CA ARG A 35 17.63 -7.37 33.24
C ARG A 35 17.88 -7.75 31.78
N LEU A 36 17.45 -6.95 30.80
CA LEU A 36 17.76 -7.19 29.39
C LEU A 36 19.27 -7.18 29.12
N ILE A 37 20.01 -6.24 29.70
CA ILE A 37 21.48 -6.19 29.60
C ILE A 37 22.11 -7.48 30.17
N GLU A 38 21.59 -8.00 31.28
CA GLU A 38 22.07 -9.25 31.85
C GLU A 38 21.77 -10.47 30.96
N VAL A 39 20.62 -10.50 30.28
CA VAL A 39 20.26 -11.59 29.36
C VAL A 39 21.24 -11.68 28.19
N ILE A 40 21.72 -10.54 27.69
CA ILE A 40 22.67 -10.47 26.57
C ILE A 40 24.15 -10.49 27.02
N SER A 41 24.40 -10.68 28.31
CA SER A 41 25.75 -10.71 28.88
C SER A 41 26.36 -12.12 28.80
N PRO A 42 27.65 -12.24 28.45
CA PRO A 42 28.29 -13.53 28.16
C PRO A 42 28.39 -14.48 29.37
N GLU A 43 28.29 -13.99 30.60
CA GLU A 43 28.48 -14.79 31.83
C GLU A 43 27.35 -15.80 32.12
N LYS A 44 26.14 -15.60 31.56
CA LYS A 44 25.02 -16.56 31.68
C LYS A 44 24.97 -17.61 30.55
N MET A 45 25.85 -17.51 29.55
CA MET A 45 26.01 -18.56 28.53
C MET A 45 26.92 -19.67 29.09
N GLU A 46 26.45 -20.44 30.08
CA GLU A 46 27.21 -21.59 30.58
C GLU A 46 27.43 -22.64 29.48
N PRO A 47 28.64 -23.24 29.38
CA PRO A 47 28.92 -24.32 28.45
C PRO A 47 28.44 -25.65 29.04
N THR A 48 27.13 -25.86 29.15
CA THR A 48 26.57 -27.11 29.67
C THR A 48 25.57 -27.76 28.70
N VAL A 49 26.15 -28.66 27.88
CA VAL A 49 25.58 -29.93 27.37
C VAL A 49 24.46 -29.87 26.33
N SER A 50 24.85 -29.64 25.07
CA SER A 50 24.56 -30.44 23.84
C SER A 50 24.65 -29.53 22.60
N PRO A 51 25.09 -30.01 21.43
CA PRO A 51 25.19 -29.19 20.21
C PRO A 51 23.82 -28.79 19.61
N GLU A 52 22.70 -29.15 20.25
CA GLU A 52 21.35 -29.13 19.68
C GLU A 52 20.30 -28.42 20.57
N GLY A 53 20.71 -27.81 21.69
CA GLY A 53 19.82 -27.05 22.59
C GLY A 53 19.84 -25.55 22.30
N ILE A 54 19.10 -25.10 21.29
CA ILE A 54 18.92 -23.68 20.97
C ILE A 54 18.11 -23.03 22.12
N GLN A 55 18.65 -22.04 22.83
CA GLN A 55 17.82 -21.14 23.65
C GLN A 55 17.02 -20.24 22.69
N THR A 56 15.93 -20.78 22.16
CA THR A 56 14.99 -20.12 21.24
C THR A 56 13.79 -19.52 21.98
N GLU A 57 13.55 -19.93 23.22
CA GLU A 57 12.39 -19.55 24.03
C GLU A 57 12.78 -18.48 25.06
N LEU A 58 11.95 -17.45 25.18
CA LEU A 58 12.10 -16.39 26.18
C LEU A 58 11.48 -16.87 27.50
N ASP A 59 12.13 -16.55 28.62
CA ASP A 59 11.55 -16.79 29.94
C ASP A 59 10.20 -16.06 30.06
N GLU A 60 9.15 -16.76 30.51
CA GLU A 60 7.77 -16.23 30.52
C GLU A 60 7.64 -14.94 31.36
N GLU A 61 8.37 -14.83 32.48
CA GLU A 61 8.34 -13.62 33.31
C GLU A 61 9.00 -12.45 32.56
N MET A 62 10.16 -12.68 31.95
CA MET A 62 10.82 -11.68 31.10
C MET A 62 9.93 -11.28 29.91
N GLU A 63 9.32 -12.23 29.21
CA GLU A 63 8.43 -11.95 28.08
C GLU A 63 7.25 -11.06 28.51
N ASN A 64 6.57 -11.44 29.59
CA ASN A 64 5.45 -10.67 30.12
C ASN A 64 5.86 -9.25 30.52
N ASP A 65 7.03 -9.07 31.11
CA ASP A 65 7.51 -7.76 31.51
C ASP A 65 7.89 -6.90 30.30
N ILE A 66 8.61 -7.44 29.32
CA ILE A 66 8.99 -6.67 28.13
C ILE A 66 7.78 -6.40 27.20
N CYS A 67 6.78 -7.28 27.16
CA CYS A 67 5.50 -6.99 26.49
C CYS A 67 4.78 -5.79 27.13
N LYS A 68 4.77 -5.68 28.46
CA LYS A 68 4.22 -4.48 29.12
C LYS A 68 4.99 -3.22 28.75
N VAL A 69 6.33 -3.30 28.61
CA VAL A 69 7.12 -2.16 28.12
C VAL A 69 6.71 -1.79 26.70
N TRP A 70 6.45 -2.77 25.84
CA TRP A 70 5.90 -2.54 24.51
C TRP A 70 4.57 -1.80 24.56
N ASP A 71 3.61 -2.26 25.35
CA ASP A 71 2.33 -1.55 25.52
C ASP A 71 2.52 -0.11 26.03
N MET A 72 3.40 0.09 27.01
CA MET A 72 3.69 1.40 27.61
C MET A 72 4.40 2.35 26.63
N SER A 73 5.22 1.84 25.72
CA SER A 73 6.01 2.65 24.76
C SER A 73 5.18 3.44 23.75
N MET A 74 3.86 3.21 23.69
CA MET A 74 2.93 4.06 22.94
C MET A 74 2.73 5.45 23.58
N ASP A 75 3.08 5.61 24.85
CA ASP A 75 3.01 6.89 25.56
C ASP A 75 4.30 7.70 25.36
N GLU A 76 4.15 9.00 25.08
CA GLU A 76 5.28 9.89 24.78
C GLU A 76 6.27 10.02 25.93
N ASP A 77 5.78 10.17 27.16
CA ASP A 77 6.64 10.32 28.33
C ASP A 77 7.46 9.03 28.56
N VAL A 78 6.86 7.87 28.30
CA VAL A 78 7.55 6.57 28.37
C VAL A 78 8.58 6.41 27.27
N ALA A 79 8.24 6.75 26.02
CA ALA A 79 9.17 6.68 24.91
C ALA A 79 10.38 7.59 25.12
N LEU A 80 10.16 8.81 25.62
CA LEU A 80 11.23 9.75 25.97
C LEU A 80 12.11 9.20 27.11
N PHE A 81 11.51 8.58 28.13
CA PHE A 81 12.26 7.90 29.19
C PHE A 81 13.09 6.74 28.63
N LEU A 82 12.53 5.86 27.80
CA LEU A 82 13.28 4.77 27.17
C LEU A 82 14.44 5.29 26.32
N GLN A 83 14.26 6.40 25.61
CA GLN A 83 15.30 7.07 24.86
C GLN A 83 16.40 7.63 25.78
N GLU A 84 16.04 8.31 26.88
CA GLU A 84 16.96 8.88 27.86
C GLU A 84 17.86 7.80 28.49
N PHE A 85 17.30 6.62 28.73
CA PHE A 85 18.01 5.48 29.32
C PHE A 85 18.63 4.52 28.28
N ASN A 86 18.87 5.00 27.05
CA ASN A 86 19.57 4.28 25.98
C ASN A 86 18.94 2.91 25.62
N ALA A 87 17.62 2.79 25.67
CA ALA A 87 16.94 1.58 25.23
C ALA A 87 17.33 1.14 23.79
N PRO A 88 17.49 2.05 22.80
CA PRO A 88 17.95 1.65 21.46
C PRO A 88 19.31 0.93 21.45
N ASP A 89 20.28 1.37 22.26
CA ASP A 89 21.59 0.72 22.39
C ASP A 89 21.48 -0.66 23.05
N ILE A 90 20.58 -0.80 24.03
CA ILE A 90 20.29 -2.09 24.67
C ILE A 90 19.70 -3.05 23.65
N PHE A 91 18.75 -2.59 22.83
CA PHE A 91 18.13 -3.39 21.77
C PHE A 91 19.13 -3.77 20.68
N MET A 92 20.09 -2.91 20.33
CA MET A 92 21.21 -3.28 19.46
C MET A 92 22.01 -4.47 20.02
N GLY A 93 22.22 -4.50 21.34
CA GLY A 93 22.82 -5.64 22.03
C GLY A 93 21.98 -6.92 21.92
N VAL A 94 20.65 -6.80 21.96
CA VAL A 94 19.70 -7.91 21.72
C VAL A 94 19.82 -8.40 20.28
N PHE A 95 19.74 -7.51 19.28
CA PHE A 95 19.81 -7.87 17.87
C PHE A 95 21.11 -8.57 17.48
N ALA A 96 22.21 -8.21 18.13
CA ALA A 96 23.51 -8.80 17.87
C ALA A 96 23.72 -10.19 18.51
N LYS A 97 22.99 -10.53 19.59
CA LYS A 97 23.32 -11.69 20.45
C LYS A 97 22.18 -12.64 20.72
N SER A 98 20.93 -12.16 20.66
CA SER A 98 19.75 -12.98 20.92
C SER A 98 19.52 -13.96 19.78
N LYS A 99 19.13 -15.19 20.12
CA LYS A 99 18.61 -16.20 19.19
C LYS A 99 17.11 -16.41 19.35
N CYS A 100 16.45 -15.59 20.16
CA CYS A 100 15.01 -15.66 20.43
C CYS A 100 14.27 -14.67 19.51
N PRO A 101 13.53 -15.14 18.48
CA PRO A 101 12.81 -14.27 17.56
C PRO A 101 11.77 -13.40 18.28
N ARG A 102 11.06 -13.97 19.27
CA ARG A 102 10.07 -13.23 20.07
C ARG A 102 10.66 -12.02 20.79
N LEU A 103 11.87 -12.15 21.36
CA LEU A 103 12.53 -11.02 22.01
C LEU A 103 12.93 -9.94 20.99
N THR A 104 13.43 -10.37 19.82
CA THR A 104 13.78 -9.46 18.71
C THR A 104 12.54 -8.70 18.23
N GLU A 105 11.44 -9.41 17.96
CA GLU A 105 10.14 -8.86 17.60
C GLU A 105 9.72 -7.77 18.57
N ILE A 106 9.68 -8.07 19.88
CA ILE A 106 9.24 -7.11 20.90
C ILE A 106 10.15 -5.88 20.93
N CYS A 107 11.47 -6.05 20.84
CA CYS A 107 12.41 -4.92 20.82
C CYS A 107 12.23 -4.03 19.59
N VAL A 108 12.02 -4.62 18.40
CA VAL A 108 11.71 -3.86 17.18
C VAL A 108 10.35 -3.17 17.31
N GLY A 109 9.36 -3.83 17.90
CA GLY A 109 8.03 -3.26 18.15
C GLY A 109 8.05 -2.05 19.10
N ILE A 110 8.85 -2.11 20.17
CA ILE A 110 9.11 -0.97 21.06
C ILE A 110 9.75 0.18 20.27
N LEU A 111 10.80 -0.09 19.47
CA LEU A 111 11.41 0.94 18.61
C LEU A 111 10.40 1.54 17.63
N GLY A 112 9.53 0.72 17.04
CA GLY A 112 8.45 1.14 16.16
C GLY A 112 7.48 2.12 16.82
N ASN A 113 7.12 1.88 18.09
CA ASN A 113 6.26 2.79 18.86
C ASN A 113 7.00 4.09 19.21
N MET A 114 8.26 3.97 19.67
CA MET A 114 9.10 5.12 19.99
C MET A 114 9.31 6.02 18.77
N ALA A 115 9.47 5.44 17.57
CA ALA A 115 9.65 6.17 16.32
C ALA A 115 8.40 6.95 15.87
N CYS A 116 7.24 6.77 16.50
CA CYS A 116 6.08 7.63 16.26
C CYS A 116 6.30 9.07 16.78
N PHE A 117 7.25 9.28 17.69
CA PHE A 117 7.61 10.60 18.21
C PHE A 117 8.79 11.19 17.43
N GLN A 118 8.62 12.42 16.94
CA GLN A 118 9.50 13.03 15.94
C GLN A 118 10.98 13.08 16.38
N ASP A 119 11.25 13.48 17.63
CA ASP A 119 12.62 13.60 18.14
C ASP A 119 13.32 12.23 18.25
N ILE A 120 12.58 11.21 18.66
CA ILE A 120 13.12 9.84 18.76
C ILE A 120 13.32 9.24 17.36
N CYS A 121 12.35 9.43 16.45
CA CYS A 121 12.49 9.03 15.05
C CYS A 121 13.74 9.65 14.40
N MET A 122 13.99 10.93 14.64
CA MET A 122 15.21 11.61 14.21
C MET A 122 16.47 11.00 14.84
N SER A 123 16.44 10.63 16.11
CA SER A 123 17.57 9.98 16.77
C SER A 123 17.87 8.60 16.17
N ILE A 124 16.85 7.75 16.05
CA ILE A 124 16.95 6.41 15.43
C ILE A 124 17.48 6.54 13.99
N SER A 125 16.94 7.51 13.23
CA SER A 125 17.33 7.72 11.83
C SER A 125 18.74 8.28 11.66
N LYS A 126 19.35 8.90 12.68
CA LYS A 126 20.74 9.39 12.64
C LYS A 126 21.76 8.34 13.05
N ASP A 127 21.32 7.23 13.62
CA ASP A 127 22.20 6.12 13.98
C ASP A 127 22.36 5.16 12.79
N ASP A 128 23.52 5.26 12.13
CA ASP A 128 23.85 4.42 10.97
C ASP A 128 23.93 2.93 11.31
N ASN A 129 24.42 2.57 12.50
CA ASN A 129 24.57 1.17 12.89
C ASN A 129 23.19 0.54 13.14
N LEU A 130 22.33 1.26 13.88
CA LEU A 130 20.96 0.81 14.12
C LEU A 130 20.20 0.71 12.80
N GLY A 131 20.29 1.71 11.94
CA GLY A 131 19.68 1.68 10.60
C GLY A 131 20.10 0.46 9.78
N GLN A 132 21.39 0.13 9.76
CA GLN A 132 21.90 -1.04 9.03
C GLN A 132 21.39 -2.36 9.63
N VAL A 133 21.40 -2.50 10.95
CA VAL A 133 20.90 -3.71 11.63
C VAL A 133 19.41 -3.91 11.40
N LEU A 134 18.62 -2.83 11.41
CA LEU A 134 17.19 -2.87 11.11
C LEU A 134 16.92 -3.30 9.67
N LEU A 135 17.66 -2.80 8.68
CA LEU A 135 17.52 -3.27 7.29
C LEU A 135 17.90 -4.74 7.14
N GLN A 136 18.90 -5.23 7.89
CA GLN A 136 19.25 -6.66 7.90
C GLN A 136 18.14 -7.53 8.49
N ARG A 137 17.30 -7.01 9.40
CA ARG A 137 16.16 -7.76 9.96
C ARG A 137 15.14 -8.16 8.90
N LEU A 138 15.05 -7.44 7.77
CA LEU A 138 14.16 -7.83 6.65
C LEU A 138 14.49 -9.19 6.04
N CYS A 139 15.67 -9.74 6.32
CA CYS A 139 16.10 -11.04 5.85
C CYS A 139 15.97 -12.15 6.91
N ASP A 140 15.36 -11.84 8.06
CA ASP A 140 14.97 -12.86 9.06
C ASP A 140 13.81 -13.72 8.53
N SER A 141 13.65 -14.93 9.06
CA SER A 141 12.57 -15.85 8.67
C SER A 141 11.29 -15.71 9.50
N ASP A 142 11.34 -14.96 10.60
CA ASP A 142 10.25 -14.81 11.56
C ASP A 142 9.26 -13.73 11.12
N SER A 143 8.04 -14.12 10.74
CA SER A 143 7.04 -13.18 10.20
C SER A 143 6.67 -12.04 11.16
N PRO A 144 6.49 -12.25 12.48
CA PRO A 144 6.25 -11.14 13.41
C PRO A 144 7.41 -10.12 13.45
N THR A 145 8.66 -10.58 13.48
CA THR A 145 9.83 -9.68 13.43
C THR A 145 9.87 -8.88 12.13
N LEU A 146 9.58 -9.51 10.98
CA LEU A 146 9.50 -8.84 9.69
C LEU A 146 8.37 -7.79 9.65
N LEU A 147 7.22 -8.10 10.27
CA LEU A 147 6.08 -7.20 10.36
C LEU A 147 6.43 -5.93 11.14
N GLU A 148 7.01 -6.09 12.33
CA GLU A 148 7.41 -4.94 13.16
C GLU A 148 8.55 -4.13 12.52
N THR A 149 9.49 -4.81 11.85
CA THR A 149 10.54 -4.14 11.08
C THR A 149 9.94 -3.28 9.96
N SER A 150 8.98 -3.85 9.21
CA SER A 150 8.29 -3.15 8.13
C SER A 150 7.47 -1.97 8.66
N ARG A 151 6.82 -2.13 9.82
CA ARG A 151 6.08 -1.04 10.49
C ARG A 151 7.01 0.10 10.91
N LEU A 152 8.16 -0.21 11.53
CA LEU A 152 9.15 0.80 11.91
C LEU A 152 9.70 1.53 10.68
N LEU A 153 10.02 0.82 9.60
CA LEU A 153 10.48 1.43 8.34
C LEU A 153 9.41 2.36 7.75
N LEU A 154 8.16 1.91 7.70
CA LEU A 154 7.04 2.74 7.22
C LEU A 154 6.86 3.99 8.07
N THR A 155 6.93 3.88 9.40
CA THR A 155 6.88 5.03 10.30
C THR A 155 7.97 6.03 9.95
N CYS A 156 9.22 5.58 9.76
CA CYS A 156 10.33 6.46 9.43
C CYS A 156 10.22 7.07 8.02
N LEU A 157 9.79 6.31 7.02
CA LEU A 157 9.57 6.79 5.65
C LEU A 157 8.42 7.80 5.58
N SER A 158 7.47 7.74 6.51
CA SER A 158 6.34 8.66 6.60
C SER A 158 6.69 9.99 7.26
N GLN A 159 7.88 10.11 7.87
CA GLN A 159 8.35 11.34 8.52
C GLN A 159 9.19 12.18 7.54
N PRO A 160 8.72 13.37 7.11
CA PRO A 160 9.38 14.16 6.06
C PRO A 160 10.83 14.53 6.35
N GLU A 161 11.20 14.72 7.61
CA GLU A 161 12.54 15.15 8.02
C GLU A 161 13.60 14.04 7.87
N VAL A 162 13.18 12.77 7.86
CA VAL A 162 14.10 11.61 7.85
C VAL A 162 13.84 10.62 6.73
N ALA A 163 12.73 10.73 6.00
CA ALA A 163 12.37 9.84 4.91
C ALA A 163 13.52 9.63 3.91
N ASN A 164 14.16 10.72 3.46
CA ASN A 164 15.29 10.67 2.54
C ASN A 164 16.48 9.88 3.10
N VAL A 165 16.72 9.94 4.41
CA VAL A 165 17.81 9.18 5.04
C VAL A 165 17.57 7.67 4.90
N TRP A 166 16.32 7.23 5.05
CA TRP A 166 15.96 5.82 4.89
C TRP A 166 15.94 5.37 3.43
N VAL A 167 15.47 6.23 2.51
CA VAL A 167 15.57 5.97 1.06
C VAL A 167 17.02 5.75 0.64
N GLU A 168 17.95 6.63 1.05
CA GLU A 168 19.38 6.46 0.76
C GLU A 168 19.94 5.16 1.34
N ARG A 169 19.62 4.85 2.61
CA ARG A 169 20.08 3.59 3.21
C ARG A 169 19.56 2.36 2.47
N ILE A 170 18.31 2.36 2.02
CA ILE A 170 17.75 1.25 1.25
C ILE A 170 18.46 1.13 -0.11
N ARG A 171 18.76 2.26 -0.76
CA ARG A 171 19.54 2.29 -2.01
C ARG A 171 20.95 1.70 -1.83
N GLU A 172 21.59 1.97 -0.70
CA GLU A 172 22.92 1.46 -0.35
C GLU A 172 22.92 -0.02 0.08
N ASN A 173 21.75 -0.63 0.31
CA ASN A 173 21.62 -2.03 0.75
C ASN A 173 20.79 -2.86 -0.25
N PRO A 174 21.41 -3.36 -1.35
CA PRO A 174 20.70 -4.09 -2.40
C PRO A 174 19.96 -5.35 -1.94
N SER A 175 20.35 -5.96 -0.82
CA SER A 175 19.65 -7.12 -0.25
C SER A 175 18.22 -6.82 0.16
N VAL A 176 17.88 -5.55 0.44
CA VAL A 176 16.51 -5.15 0.76
C VAL A 176 15.54 -5.48 -0.37
N TYR A 177 15.96 -5.29 -1.63
CA TYR A 177 15.16 -5.65 -2.80
C TYR A 177 14.83 -7.15 -2.81
N ASP A 178 15.86 -7.99 -2.65
CA ASP A 178 15.72 -9.46 -2.67
C ASP A 178 14.81 -9.92 -1.50
N CYS A 179 14.99 -9.37 -0.30
CA CYS A 179 14.21 -9.72 0.88
C CYS A 179 12.74 -9.26 0.78
N VAL A 180 12.48 -8.04 0.30
CA VAL A 180 11.12 -7.52 0.05
C VAL A 180 10.38 -8.32 -1.03
N CYS A 181 11.05 -8.62 -2.14
CA CYS A 181 10.47 -9.45 -3.20
C CYS A 181 10.16 -10.87 -2.74
N PHE A 182 11.06 -11.46 -1.94
CA PHE A 182 10.85 -12.76 -1.33
C PHE A 182 9.59 -12.75 -0.45
N ILE A 183 9.46 -11.79 0.47
CA ILE A 183 8.28 -11.67 1.36
C ILE A 183 6.98 -11.59 0.55
N MET A 184 6.92 -10.70 -0.46
CA MET A 184 5.73 -10.56 -1.32
C MET A 184 5.39 -11.85 -2.09
N SER A 185 6.39 -12.65 -2.45
CA SER A 185 6.20 -13.87 -3.25
C SER A 185 5.88 -15.10 -2.41
N SER A 186 6.31 -15.16 -1.14
CA SER A 186 6.29 -16.40 -0.36
C SER A 186 5.56 -16.33 0.98
N SER A 187 5.29 -15.14 1.52
CA SER A 187 4.58 -15.01 2.79
C SER A 187 3.12 -15.38 2.62
N THR A 188 2.59 -16.20 3.54
CA THR A 188 1.15 -16.44 3.69
C THR A 188 0.53 -15.59 4.80
N ASN A 189 1.33 -14.73 5.46
CA ASN A 189 0.83 -13.79 6.46
C ASN A 189 0.34 -12.52 5.75
N VAL A 190 -0.99 -12.36 5.73
CA VAL A 190 -1.67 -11.24 5.05
C VAL A 190 -1.28 -9.89 5.65
N GLU A 191 -1.17 -9.77 6.97
CA GLU A 191 -0.78 -8.51 7.63
C GLU A 191 0.64 -8.09 7.25
N LEU A 192 1.57 -9.05 7.18
CA LEU A 192 2.93 -8.81 6.70
C LEU A 192 2.94 -8.38 5.24
N LEU A 193 2.16 -9.04 4.37
CA LEU A 193 2.05 -8.65 2.97
C LEU A 193 1.52 -7.21 2.84
N VAL A 194 0.48 -6.83 3.59
CA VAL A 194 -0.01 -5.45 3.56
C VAL A 194 1.08 -4.48 4.02
N LYS A 195 1.75 -4.76 5.14
CA LYS A 195 2.75 -3.85 5.69
C LYS A 195 3.97 -3.67 4.77
N VAL A 196 4.45 -4.75 4.16
CA VAL A 196 5.53 -4.67 3.16
C VAL A 196 5.05 -3.93 1.91
N GLY A 197 3.82 -4.16 1.47
CA GLY A 197 3.19 -3.39 0.40
C GLY A 197 3.24 -1.89 0.68
N GLU A 198 2.83 -1.45 1.87
CA GLU A 198 2.83 -0.02 2.25
C GLU A 198 4.24 0.57 2.26
N VAL A 199 5.26 -0.21 2.66
CA VAL A 199 6.66 0.21 2.57
C VAL A 199 7.07 0.42 1.11
N VAL A 200 6.76 -0.54 0.22
CA VAL A 200 7.09 -0.44 -1.22
C VAL A 200 6.36 0.73 -1.87
N ASP A 201 5.06 0.85 -1.60
CA ASP A 201 4.22 1.96 -2.07
C ASP A 201 4.83 3.30 -1.67
N LYS A 202 5.20 3.44 -0.39
CA LYS A 202 5.77 4.68 0.11
C LYS A 202 7.14 4.96 -0.50
N LEU A 203 7.97 3.94 -0.71
CA LEU A 203 9.28 4.11 -1.35
C LEU A 203 9.15 4.58 -2.79
N PHE A 204 8.22 4.01 -3.56
CA PHE A 204 8.02 4.37 -4.96
C PHE A 204 7.39 5.76 -5.11
N ASP A 205 6.51 6.15 -4.18
CA ASP A 205 5.97 7.51 -4.08
C ASP A 205 7.05 8.56 -3.75
N LEU A 206 8.03 8.20 -2.91
CA LEU A 206 9.11 9.11 -2.50
C LEU A 206 10.24 9.23 -3.52
N ASP A 207 10.61 8.15 -4.21
CA ASP A 207 11.85 8.10 -5.00
C ASP A 207 11.69 7.28 -6.31
N GLU A 208 11.45 8.00 -7.42
CA GLU A 208 11.32 7.41 -8.77
C GLU A 208 12.60 6.68 -9.21
N GLU A 209 13.79 7.15 -8.80
CA GLU A 209 15.07 6.53 -9.18
C GLU A 209 15.23 5.14 -8.53
N LEU A 210 14.85 4.99 -7.26
CA LEU A 210 14.80 3.71 -6.56
C LEU A 210 13.81 2.76 -7.23
N MET A 211 12.61 3.24 -7.59
CA MET A 211 11.62 2.46 -8.35
C MET A 211 12.22 1.96 -9.68
N LEU A 212 12.86 2.83 -10.46
CA LEU A 212 13.52 2.47 -11.72
C LEU A 212 14.64 1.45 -11.52
N ASN A 213 15.42 1.57 -10.45
CA ASN A 213 16.46 0.61 -10.12
C ASN A 213 15.87 -0.76 -9.74
N TRP A 214 14.77 -0.80 -9.00
CA TRP A 214 14.09 -2.04 -8.65
C TRP A 214 13.47 -2.74 -9.87
N ILE A 215 12.93 -1.96 -10.81
CA ILE A 215 12.48 -2.48 -12.12
C ILE A 215 13.65 -3.11 -12.89
N LYS A 216 14.80 -2.43 -12.93
CA LYS A 216 15.99 -2.86 -13.68
C LYS A 216 16.71 -4.05 -13.03
N ASN A 217 16.76 -4.14 -11.70
CA ASN A 217 17.48 -5.19 -10.98
C ASN A 217 17.00 -6.60 -11.36
N GLY A 218 15.69 -6.79 -11.57
CA GLY A 218 15.11 -8.04 -12.09
C GLY A 218 15.40 -8.35 -13.56
N THR A 219 16.11 -7.47 -14.29
CA THR A 219 16.49 -7.68 -15.70
C THR A 219 17.96 -8.00 -15.91
N CYS A 220 18.84 -7.74 -14.93
CA CYS A 220 20.30 -7.80 -15.11
C CYS A 220 20.97 -9.11 -14.63
N ARG A 221 20.34 -9.97 -13.82
CA ARG A 221 20.98 -11.21 -13.33
C ARG A 221 20.93 -12.42 -14.28
N SER A 222 20.21 -12.33 -15.41
CA SER A 222 19.98 -13.47 -16.30
C SER A 222 21.18 -13.92 -17.20
N VAL A 223 22.37 -13.31 -17.13
CA VAL A 223 23.49 -13.69 -18.04
C VAL A 223 24.82 -13.82 -17.31
N GLY A 224 25.02 -14.95 -16.65
CA GLY A 224 26.34 -15.47 -16.28
C GLY A 224 26.29 -17.00 -16.22
N PRO A 225 27.24 -17.74 -16.83
CA PRO A 225 27.30 -19.18 -16.65
C PRO A 225 27.62 -19.49 -15.19
N SER A 226 26.73 -20.20 -14.51
CA SER A 226 26.94 -20.70 -13.16
C SER A 226 28.11 -21.69 -13.18
N VAL A 227 29.21 -21.28 -12.56
CA VAL A 227 30.25 -22.19 -12.09
C VAL A 227 30.38 -21.94 -10.61
N ASP A 228 30.17 -23.01 -9.86
CA ASP A 228 30.64 -23.30 -8.51
C ASP A 228 29.56 -23.44 -7.43
N ASP A 229 29.71 -24.53 -6.66
CA ASP A 229 28.79 -25.07 -5.65
C ASP A 229 28.57 -24.09 -4.48
N SER A 230 27.64 -23.15 -4.64
CA SER A 230 27.16 -22.23 -3.59
C SER A 230 25.68 -22.48 -3.27
N PRO A 231 25.22 -22.24 -2.02
CA PRO A 231 23.91 -22.68 -1.55
C PRO A 231 22.80 -21.92 -2.28
N GLU A 232 21.84 -22.68 -2.83
CA GLU A 232 20.55 -22.26 -3.41
C GLU A 232 20.57 -20.86 -4.06
N GLU A 233 20.82 -20.81 -5.38
CA GLU A 233 20.59 -19.59 -6.18
C GLU A 233 19.20 -19.02 -5.82
N LEU A 234 19.18 -17.88 -5.13
CA LEU A 234 17.95 -17.16 -4.81
C LEU A 234 17.15 -16.96 -6.10
N PRO A 235 15.81 -17.13 -6.09
CA PRO A 235 15.00 -16.93 -7.27
C PRO A 235 15.27 -15.55 -7.90
N ASP A 236 15.32 -15.48 -9.23
CA ASP A 236 15.42 -14.21 -9.95
C ASP A 236 14.10 -13.45 -9.80
N PHE A 237 13.98 -12.70 -8.70
CA PHE A 237 12.79 -11.95 -8.39
C PHE A 237 12.63 -10.76 -9.33
N LYS A 238 11.46 -10.67 -9.94
CA LYS A 238 11.01 -9.50 -10.69
C LYS A 238 9.89 -8.83 -9.93
N ILE A 239 9.99 -7.52 -9.78
CA ILE A 239 9.08 -6.74 -8.94
C ILE A 239 7.60 -6.91 -9.31
N VAL A 240 7.25 -6.92 -10.61
CA VAL A 240 5.85 -7.04 -11.07
C VAL A 240 5.24 -8.41 -10.68
N PRO A 241 5.85 -9.57 -10.99
CA PRO A 241 5.37 -10.85 -10.48
C PRO A 241 5.20 -10.91 -8.96
N CYS A 242 6.13 -10.34 -8.19
CA CYS A 242 6.03 -10.31 -6.72
C CYS A 242 4.82 -9.49 -6.26
N ILE A 243 4.60 -8.32 -6.84
CA ILE A 243 3.42 -7.47 -6.59
C ILE A 243 2.13 -8.21 -6.93
N LEU A 244 2.07 -8.88 -8.08
CA LEU A 244 0.88 -9.63 -8.52
C LEU A 244 0.57 -10.79 -7.60
N GLU A 245 1.58 -11.52 -7.13
CA GLU A 245 1.40 -12.63 -6.20
C GLU A 245 0.88 -12.16 -4.85
N ALA A 246 1.47 -11.11 -4.29
CA ALA A 246 0.99 -10.52 -3.05
C ALA A 246 -0.44 -9.97 -3.19
N ALA A 247 -0.74 -9.27 -4.29
CA ALA A 247 -2.08 -8.77 -4.60
C ALA A 247 -3.13 -9.90 -4.67
N LYS A 248 -2.80 -11.02 -5.30
CA LYS A 248 -3.67 -12.22 -5.37
C LYS A 248 -3.94 -12.79 -3.96
N GLN A 249 -2.94 -12.79 -3.09
CA GLN A 249 -3.07 -13.29 -1.72
C GLN A 249 -3.88 -12.36 -0.80
N VAL A 250 -3.67 -11.04 -0.87
CA VAL A 250 -4.40 -10.09 0.02
C VAL A 250 -5.83 -9.81 -0.45
N ARG A 251 -6.12 -9.98 -1.74
CA ARG A 251 -7.39 -9.68 -2.41
C ARG A 251 -8.64 -10.12 -1.64
N SER A 252 -8.68 -11.35 -1.10
CA SER A 252 -9.87 -11.89 -0.44
C SER A 252 -10.02 -11.48 1.02
N ASP A 253 -8.89 -11.29 1.69
CA ASP A 253 -8.83 -11.21 3.15
C ASP A 253 -8.64 -9.76 3.64
N ASN A 254 -8.10 -8.88 2.79
CA ASN A 254 -7.84 -7.48 3.13
C ASN A 254 -7.99 -6.55 1.90
N PRO A 255 -9.19 -5.98 1.67
CA PRO A 255 -9.45 -5.05 0.56
C PRO A 255 -8.64 -3.74 0.63
N GLU A 256 -8.31 -3.26 1.82
CA GLU A 256 -7.46 -2.07 2.00
C GLU A 256 -6.02 -2.38 1.55
N GLY A 257 -5.53 -3.58 1.86
CA GLY A 257 -4.26 -4.10 1.37
C GLY A 257 -4.21 -4.25 -0.14
N LEU A 258 -5.33 -4.60 -0.78
CA LEU A 258 -5.43 -4.63 -2.24
C LEU A 258 -5.21 -3.23 -2.84
N ASP A 259 -5.78 -2.17 -2.23
CA ASP A 259 -5.61 -0.79 -2.69
C ASP A 259 -4.11 -0.41 -2.78
N VAL A 260 -3.33 -0.78 -1.76
CA VAL A 260 -1.88 -0.57 -1.72
C VAL A 260 -1.19 -1.18 -2.95
N TYR A 261 -1.44 -2.45 -3.25
CA TYR A 261 -0.81 -3.10 -4.40
C TYR A 261 -1.29 -2.55 -5.75
N MET A 262 -2.55 -2.12 -5.84
CA MET A 262 -3.05 -1.47 -7.06
C MET A 262 -2.41 -0.10 -7.25
N HIS A 263 -2.16 0.65 -6.15
CA HIS A 263 -1.46 1.93 -6.21
C HIS A 263 0.02 1.74 -6.60
N ILE A 264 0.70 0.71 -6.10
CA ILE A 264 2.06 0.38 -6.56
C ILE A 264 2.08 0.13 -8.08
N LEU A 265 1.13 -0.67 -8.61
CA LEU A 265 1.03 -0.89 -10.06
C LEU A 265 0.75 0.41 -10.81
N GLN A 266 -0.09 1.29 -10.26
CA GLN A 266 -0.36 2.60 -10.84
C GLN A 266 0.91 3.46 -10.88
N LEU A 267 1.70 3.52 -9.80
CA LEU A 267 2.97 4.23 -9.75
C LEU A 267 3.93 3.73 -10.83
N LEU A 268 4.02 2.41 -11.05
CA LEU A 268 4.83 1.84 -12.13
C LEU A 268 4.39 2.34 -13.52
N THR A 269 3.12 2.66 -13.74
CA THR A 269 2.66 3.20 -15.03
C THR A 269 3.02 4.66 -15.28
N THR A 270 3.57 5.35 -14.29
CA THR A 270 3.98 6.77 -14.42
C THR A 270 5.30 6.93 -15.19
N VAL A 271 6.05 5.84 -15.40
CA VAL A 271 7.33 5.81 -16.13
C VAL A 271 7.32 4.75 -17.24
N ASP A 272 8.03 5.02 -18.34
CA ASP A 272 8.08 4.15 -19.52
C ASP A 272 8.63 2.75 -19.17
N GLU A 273 9.71 2.66 -18.39
CA GLU A 273 10.28 1.38 -17.99
C GLU A 273 9.32 0.54 -17.14
N GLY A 274 8.47 1.18 -16.33
CA GLY A 274 7.52 0.50 -15.46
C GLY A 274 6.34 -0.06 -16.25
N ILE A 275 5.76 0.70 -17.19
CA ILE A 275 4.75 0.14 -18.10
C ILE A 275 5.33 -0.98 -18.98
N GLN A 276 6.58 -0.85 -19.43
CA GLN A 276 7.25 -1.95 -20.16
C GLN A 276 7.49 -3.16 -19.25
N ALA A 277 7.83 -2.98 -17.98
CA ALA A 277 7.98 -4.09 -17.04
C ALA A 277 6.66 -4.85 -16.81
N ILE A 278 5.53 -4.16 -16.83
CA ILE A 278 4.19 -4.76 -16.75
C ILE A 278 3.86 -5.55 -18.03
N VAL A 279 4.07 -4.96 -19.21
CA VAL A 279 3.58 -5.51 -20.49
C VAL A 279 4.55 -6.53 -21.12
N GLN A 280 5.85 -6.34 -20.98
CA GLN A 280 6.88 -7.18 -21.62
C GLN A 280 7.33 -8.37 -20.75
N ALA A 281 6.91 -8.45 -19.48
CA ALA A 281 7.23 -9.60 -18.65
C ALA A 281 6.65 -10.90 -19.26
N PRO A 282 7.39 -12.02 -19.29
CA PRO A 282 6.86 -13.32 -19.73
C PRO A 282 5.59 -13.63 -18.94
N ASP A 283 4.46 -13.79 -19.65
CA ASP A 283 3.11 -13.93 -19.10
C ASP A 283 2.59 -12.77 -18.20
N GLY A 284 3.43 -11.84 -17.76
CA GLY A 284 3.09 -10.77 -16.82
C GLY A 284 2.06 -9.76 -17.33
N GLY A 285 2.10 -9.38 -18.61
CA GLY A 285 1.08 -8.51 -19.20
C GLY A 285 -0.31 -9.17 -19.20
N LYS A 286 -0.36 -10.48 -19.48
CA LYS A 286 -1.59 -11.27 -19.46
C LYS A 286 -2.09 -11.50 -18.03
N GLU A 287 -1.20 -11.81 -17.09
CA GLU A 287 -1.55 -12.01 -15.69
C GLU A 287 -2.07 -10.73 -15.04
N THR A 288 -1.38 -9.60 -15.27
CA THR A 288 -1.81 -8.28 -14.80
C THR A 288 -3.18 -7.95 -15.37
N TRP A 289 -3.35 -8.06 -16.70
CA TRP A 289 -4.65 -7.80 -17.32
C TRP A 289 -5.75 -8.70 -16.76
N SER A 290 -5.48 -10.00 -16.59
CA SER A 290 -6.47 -10.93 -16.05
C SER A 290 -6.89 -10.58 -14.63
N LEU A 291 -5.92 -10.26 -13.74
CA LEU A 291 -6.21 -9.87 -12.37
C LEU A 291 -7.07 -8.61 -12.32
N LEU A 292 -6.65 -7.54 -13.01
CA LEU A 292 -7.36 -6.27 -13.01
C LEU A 292 -8.74 -6.36 -13.67
N TYR A 293 -8.84 -7.13 -14.75
CA TYR A 293 -10.10 -7.42 -15.42
C TYR A 293 -11.07 -8.15 -14.49
N ASP A 294 -10.60 -9.20 -13.80
CA ASP A 294 -11.44 -9.99 -12.88
C ASP A 294 -11.92 -9.13 -11.71
N LEU A 295 -11.02 -8.30 -11.14
CA LEU A 295 -11.38 -7.36 -10.07
C LEU A 295 -12.52 -6.42 -10.49
N VAL A 296 -12.42 -5.75 -11.64
CA VAL A 296 -13.44 -4.78 -12.08
C VAL A 296 -14.72 -5.45 -12.58
N CYS A 297 -14.61 -6.59 -13.26
CA CYS A 297 -15.75 -7.23 -13.90
C CYS A 297 -16.52 -8.17 -12.97
N HIS A 298 -15.88 -8.71 -11.93
CA HIS A 298 -16.45 -9.80 -11.13
C HIS A 298 -16.44 -9.56 -9.62
N GLU A 299 -15.67 -8.59 -9.10
CA GLU A 299 -15.55 -8.38 -7.66
C GLU A 299 -15.97 -6.99 -7.19
N LEU A 300 -15.49 -5.94 -7.87
CA LEU A 300 -15.71 -4.54 -7.49
C LEU A 300 -16.91 -3.97 -8.23
N CYS A 301 -17.68 -3.12 -7.54
CA CYS A 301 -18.81 -2.39 -8.12
C CYS A 301 -19.73 -3.29 -8.98
N GLN A 302 -20.29 -4.34 -8.40
CA GLN A 302 -21.15 -5.31 -9.09
C GLN A 302 -22.57 -4.77 -9.36
N PRO A 303 -23.35 -5.35 -10.31
CA PRO A 303 -24.67 -4.82 -10.69
C PRO A 303 -25.70 -4.69 -9.56
N ASP A 304 -25.61 -5.55 -8.54
CA ASP A 304 -26.51 -5.55 -7.39
C ASP A 304 -26.02 -4.63 -6.26
N ASP A 305 -24.83 -4.03 -6.40
CA ASP A 305 -24.26 -3.16 -5.38
C ASP A 305 -25.00 -1.81 -5.29
N PRO A 306 -25.14 -1.26 -4.08
CA PRO A 306 -25.66 0.10 -3.94
C PRO A 306 -24.62 1.12 -4.45
N PRO A 307 -25.05 2.27 -5.00
CA PRO A 307 -24.13 3.29 -5.53
C PRO A 307 -23.07 3.82 -4.54
N ILE A 308 -23.31 3.67 -3.23
CA ILE A 308 -22.34 4.04 -2.18
C ILE A 308 -21.04 3.22 -2.27
N ILE A 309 -21.08 2.00 -2.80
CA ILE A 309 -19.90 1.15 -2.95
C ILE A 309 -18.82 1.82 -3.82
N VAL A 310 -19.23 2.61 -4.84
CA VAL A 310 -18.27 3.37 -5.64
C VAL A 310 -17.58 4.47 -4.82
N GLN A 311 -18.22 5.02 -3.79
CA GLN A 311 -17.60 6.01 -2.91
C GLN A 311 -16.52 5.39 -2.02
N GLU A 312 -16.75 4.16 -1.56
CA GLU A 312 -15.83 3.39 -0.73
C GLU A 312 -14.67 2.85 -1.55
N GLN A 313 -14.93 2.41 -2.78
CA GLN A 313 -13.93 1.77 -3.67
C GLN A 313 -13.26 2.73 -4.65
N LYS A 314 -13.46 4.06 -4.53
CA LYS A 314 -13.02 5.01 -5.55
C LYS A 314 -11.51 5.04 -5.78
N THR A 315 -10.70 4.86 -4.74
CA THR A 315 -9.22 4.87 -4.84
C THR A 315 -8.74 3.63 -5.56
N VAL A 316 -9.14 2.45 -5.10
CA VAL A 316 -8.77 1.17 -5.71
C VAL A 316 -9.26 1.06 -7.16
N LEU A 317 -10.49 1.52 -7.45
CA LEU A 317 -11.00 1.57 -8.82
C LEU A 317 -10.17 2.54 -9.69
N ALA A 318 -9.78 3.70 -9.17
CA ALA A 318 -8.96 4.65 -9.93
C ALA A 318 -7.59 4.06 -10.26
N SER A 319 -6.93 3.42 -9.29
CA SER A 319 -5.65 2.74 -9.48
C SER A 319 -5.76 1.63 -10.53
N ILE A 320 -6.74 0.74 -10.41
CA ILE A 320 -6.96 -0.37 -11.35
C ILE A 320 -7.23 0.15 -12.77
N LEU A 321 -8.16 1.11 -12.91
CA LEU A 321 -8.52 1.65 -14.22
C LEU A 321 -7.38 2.44 -14.85
N SER A 322 -6.55 3.11 -14.05
CA SER A 322 -5.34 3.81 -14.53
C SER A 322 -4.36 2.82 -15.16
N VAL A 323 -4.11 1.69 -14.48
CA VAL A 323 -3.21 0.64 -15.00
C VAL A 323 -3.78 0.00 -16.25
N LEU A 324 -5.08 -0.34 -16.27
CA LEU A 324 -5.76 -0.86 -17.45
C LEU A 324 -5.69 0.12 -18.63
N SER A 325 -5.85 1.43 -18.38
CA SER A 325 -5.75 2.47 -19.41
C SER A 325 -4.34 2.58 -19.99
N ALA A 326 -3.32 2.63 -19.13
CA ALA A 326 -1.92 2.68 -19.56
C ALA A 326 -1.54 1.40 -20.36
N MET A 327 -1.94 0.23 -19.87
CA MET A 327 -1.77 -1.03 -20.60
C MET A 327 -2.50 -1.00 -21.94
N PHE A 328 -3.71 -0.45 -21.99
CA PHE A 328 -4.48 -0.35 -23.22
C PHE A 328 -3.82 0.56 -24.26
N ALA A 329 -3.28 1.70 -23.84
CA ALA A 329 -2.57 2.64 -24.71
C ALA A 329 -1.22 2.10 -25.20
N SER A 330 -0.55 1.27 -24.42
CA SER A 330 0.79 0.74 -24.75
C SER A 330 0.81 -0.39 -25.80
N GLN A 331 -0.36 -0.84 -26.27
CA GLN A 331 -0.57 -2.04 -27.10
C GLN A 331 0.03 -1.97 -28.52
N THR A 332 1.35 -2.15 -28.67
CA THR A 332 1.89 -2.31 -30.03
C THR A 332 1.66 -3.72 -30.61
N GLU A 333 1.66 -4.83 -29.86
CA GLU A 333 1.67 -6.17 -30.52
C GLU A 333 1.19 -7.42 -29.72
N GLN A 334 0.37 -7.33 -28.65
CA GLN A 334 0.01 -8.52 -27.82
C GLN A 334 -1.46 -8.97 -27.94
N GLU A 335 -1.68 -10.28 -28.15
CA GLU A 335 -2.98 -10.92 -28.45
C GLU A 335 -4.02 -10.99 -27.31
N TYR A 336 -3.68 -10.63 -26.06
CA TYR A 336 -4.61 -10.86 -24.93
C TYR A 336 -5.74 -9.82 -24.83
N THR A 337 -5.62 -8.68 -25.51
CA THR A 337 -6.67 -7.64 -25.57
C THR A 337 -7.68 -7.86 -26.68
N LYS A 338 -7.77 -9.05 -27.30
CA LYS A 338 -8.83 -9.40 -28.29
C LYS A 338 -10.18 -8.92 -27.75
N MET A 339 -10.68 -7.83 -28.33
CA MET A 339 -11.78 -6.99 -27.82
C MET A 339 -13.06 -7.74 -27.50
N ARG A 340 -13.23 -8.93 -28.07
CA ARG A 340 -14.31 -9.85 -27.75
C ARG A 340 -14.46 -10.10 -26.25
N LYS A 341 -13.36 -10.11 -25.50
CA LYS A 341 -13.38 -10.30 -24.03
C LYS A 341 -13.61 -9.01 -23.25
N ASN A 342 -13.64 -7.85 -23.90
CA ASN A 342 -13.69 -6.56 -23.22
C ASN A 342 -15.11 -6.00 -23.04
N MET A 343 -16.15 -6.67 -23.57
CA MET A 343 -17.55 -6.24 -23.38
C MET A 343 -17.96 -6.12 -21.91
N PRO A 344 -17.62 -7.08 -21.02
CA PRO A 344 -17.95 -6.96 -19.60
C PRO A 344 -17.22 -5.81 -18.93
N LEU A 345 -15.99 -5.50 -19.38
CA LEU A 345 -15.24 -4.32 -18.90
C LEU A 345 -15.92 -3.03 -19.33
N ILE A 346 -16.32 -2.88 -20.61
CA ILE A 346 -17.11 -1.72 -21.08
C ILE A 346 -18.40 -1.58 -20.27
N GLY A 347 -19.11 -2.68 -20.04
CA GLY A 347 -20.32 -2.68 -19.20
C GLY A 347 -20.04 -2.21 -17.76
N SER A 348 -18.91 -2.62 -17.19
CA SER A 348 -18.48 -2.23 -15.84
C SER A 348 -18.06 -0.76 -15.75
N LEU A 349 -17.35 -0.24 -16.75
CA LEU A 349 -17.00 1.19 -16.86
C LEU A 349 -18.26 2.06 -16.93
N ILE A 350 -19.21 1.70 -17.79
CA ILE A 350 -20.48 2.44 -17.89
C ILE A 350 -21.26 2.37 -16.57
N ARG A 351 -21.26 1.21 -15.89
CA ARG A 351 -21.91 1.06 -14.58
C ARG A 351 -21.30 1.96 -13.52
N ILE A 352 -19.98 2.07 -13.45
CA ILE A 352 -19.28 3.00 -12.56
C ILE A 352 -19.77 4.44 -12.83
N LEU A 353 -19.79 4.88 -14.09
CA LEU A 353 -20.30 6.22 -14.47
C LEU A 353 -21.77 6.42 -14.05
N GLN A 354 -22.62 5.41 -14.22
CA GLN A 354 -24.03 5.46 -13.81
C GLN A 354 -24.18 5.64 -12.30
N TYR A 355 -23.41 4.91 -11.49
CA TYR A 355 -23.45 5.04 -10.03
C TYR A 355 -22.92 6.39 -9.55
N MET A 356 -21.91 6.95 -10.22
CA MET A 356 -21.42 8.30 -9.93
C MET A 356 -22.49 9.37 -10.18
N GLU A 357 -23.28 9.25 -11.25
CA GLU A 357 -24.44 10.13 -11.49
C GLU A 357 -25.54 9.95 -10.43
N GLY A 358 -25.74 8.73 -9.93
CA GLY A 358 -26.71 8.43 -8.87
C GLY A 358 -26.33 9.04 -7.51
N CYS A 359 -25.04 9.03 -7.17
CA CYS A 359 -24.52 9.65 -5.96
C CYS A 359 -24.71 11.18 -5.95
N GLY A 360 -24.46 11.85 -7.08
CA GLY A 360 -24.67 13.29 -7.22
C GLY A 360 -26.13 13.74 -7.16
N LYS A 361 -27.10 12.85 -7.48
CA LYS A 361 -28.54 13.17 -7.40
C LYS A 361 -29.09 13.07 -5.97
N ARG A 362 -28.62 12.11 -5.17
CA ARG A 362 -29.07 11.94 -3.76
C ARG A 362 -28.57 13.04 -2.82
N SER A 363 -27.39 13.62 -3.07
CA SER A 363 -26.89 14.77 -2.29
C SER A 363 -27.73 16.05 -2.52
N VAL A 364 -28.30 16.21 -3.71
CA VAL A 364 -29.16 17.35 -4.08
C VAL A 364 -30.60 17.21 -3.55
N ASP A 365 -31.10 15.99 -3.39
CA ASP A 365 -32.45 15.76 -2.85
C ASP A 365 -32.47 15.79 -1.30
N ASN A 366 -31.44 15.27 -0.63
CA ASN A 366 -31.32 15.38 0.84
C ASN A 366 -31.10 16.82 1.35
N SER A 367 -30.58 17.70 0.49
CA SER A 367 -30.41 19.13 0.80
C SER A 367 -31.70 19.95 0.63
N LYS A 368 -32.76 19.39 0.03
CA LYS A 368 -34.08 20.05 -0.05
C LYS A 368 -35.01 19.72 1.11
N GLU A 369 -34.74 18.64 1.85
CA GLU A 369 -35.56 18.26 3.03
C GLU A 369 -35.00 18.79 4.37
N SER A 370 -33.79 19.37 4.38
CA SER A 370 -33.08 19.79 5.60
C SER A 370 -32.91 21.31 5.74
N GLU A 371 -33.87 22.12 5.26
CA GLU A 371 -33.94 23.55 5.62
C GLU A 371 -34.67 23.75 6.96
N GLN A 372 -34.09 23.27 8.06
CA GLN A 372 -34.40 23.72 9.43
C GLN A 372 -33.34 23.20 10.42
N GLU A 373 -32.25 23.96 10.58
CA GLU A 373 -31.56 24.31 11.84
C GLU A 373 -30.09 24.71 11.58
N GLU A 374 -29.54 25.48 12.50
CA GLU A 374 -28.65 26.62 12.28
C GLU A 374 -27.13 26.35 12.16
N THR A 375 -26.48 27.27 11.42
CA THR A 375 -25.14 27.86 11.63
C THR A 375 -23.90 26.97 11.65
N GLY A 376 -23.25 26.90 10.47
CA GLY A 376 -21.84 26.54 10.30
C GLY A 376 -21.47 26.56 8.82
N ARG A 377 -21.16 27.73 8.26
CA ARG A 377 -20.80 27.87 6.83
C ARG A 377 -19.46 27.18 6.54
N ALA A 378 -19.50 26.16 5.68
CA ALA A 378 -18.74 26.01 4.43
C ALA A 378 -18.17 24.59 4.23
N ASP A 379 -18.87 23.69 3.52
CA ASP A 379 -18.27 22.85 2.43
C ASP A 379 -19.32 22.00 1.64
N ILE A 380 -20.50 22.53 1.29
CA ILE A 380 -21.60 21.72 0.69
C ILE A 380 -21.42 21.46 -0.84
N ASN A 381 -20.26 21.69 -1.45
CA ASN A 381 -20.11 21.39 -2.90
C ASN A 381 -18.65 21.30 -3.39
N LYS A 382 -17.80 20.55 -2.69
CA LYS A 382 -16.60 20.02 -3.35
C LYS A 382 -16.98 18.67 -3.93
N GLU A 383 -17.00 18.58 -5.26
CA GLU A 383 -16.88 17.29 -5.94
C GLU A 383 -15.69 16.56 -5.30
N ASP A 384 -15.94 15.35 -4.82
CA ASP A 384 -14.89 14.52 -4.25
C ASP A 384 -13.77 14.37 -5.29
N PHE A 385 -12.57 14.85 -4.92
CA PHE A 385 -11.41 14.89 -5.81
C PHE A 385 -11.08 13.51 -6.39
N HIS A 386 -11.21 12.46 -5.57
CA HIS A 386 -10.94 11.09 -6.01
C HIS A 386 -12.02 10.55 -6.94
N LEU A 387 -13.29 10.93 -6.74
CA LEU A 387 -14.33 10.61 -7.71
C LEU A 387 -14.09 11.30 -9.04
N LYS A 388 -13.60 12.54 -9.04
CA LYS A 388 -13.28 13.23 -10.29
C LYS A 388 -12.16 12.51 -11.04
N ILE A 389 -11.09 12.14 -10.34
CA ILE A 389 -10.00 11.33 -10.91
C ILE A 389 -10.55 10.03 -11.49
N LEU A 390 -11.35 9.28 -10.72
CA LEU A 390 -11.95 8.03 -11.19
C LEU A 390 -12.80 8.26 -12.45
N LYS A 391 -13.59 9.34 -12.49
CA LYS A 391 -14.43 9.67 -13.64
C LYS A 391 -13.58 9.92 -14.88
N ASP A 392 -12.55 10.74 -14.74
CA ASP A 392 -11.69 11.16 -15.85
C ASP A 392 -10.97 9.94 -16.45
N ILE A 393 -10.40 9.08 -15.60
CA ILE A 393 -9.75 7.82 -16.01
C ILE A 393 -10.76 6.85 -16.67
N CYS A 394 -11.94 6.69 -16.06
CA CYS A 394 -12.98 5.82 -16.60
C CYS A 394 -13.45 6.29 -17.97
N CYS A 395 -13.62 7.60 -18.17
CA CYS A 395 -13.97 8.19 -19.45
C CYS A 395 -12.87 8.00 -20.50
N GLU A 396 -11.59 8.18 -20.13
CA GLU A 396 -10.46 7.98 -21.04
C GLU A 396 -10.36 6.52 -21.53
N LEU A 397 -10.40 5.57 -20.59
CA LEU A 397 -10.36 4.15 -20.94
C LEU A 397 -11.58 3.77 -21.78
N LEU A 398 -12.78 4.21 -21.39
CA LEU A 398 -14.01 3.93 -22.14
C LEU A 398 -13.95 4.52 -23.56
N SER A 399 -13.45 5.75 -23.74
CA SER A 399 -13.34 6.34 -25.09
C SER A 399 -12.39 5.56 -25.98
N ASN A 400 -11.23 5.16 -25.45
CA ASN A 400 -10.23 4.40 -26.19
C ASN A 400 -10.80 3.03 -26.59
N MET A 401 -11.52 2.37 -25.68
CA MET A 401 -12.16 1.09 -25.95
C MET A 401 -13.30 1.19 -26.97
N LEU A 402 -14.14 2.23 -26.90
CA LEU A 402 -15.24 2.44 -27.84
C LEU A 402 -14.74 2.73 -29.26
N GLN A 403 -13.64 3.47 -29.39
CA GLN A 403 -13.07 3.84 -30.68
C GLN A 403 -12.55 2.64 -31.47
N GLU A 404 -12.04 1.62 -30.78
CA GLU A 404 -11.51 0.41 -31.40
C GLU A 404 -12.62 -0.63 -31.72
N LEU A 405 -13.88 -0.39 -31.31
CA LEU A 405 -14.95 -1.36 -31.50
C LEU A 405 -15.27 -1.60 -32.97
N THR A 406 -15.38 -2.88 -33.33
CA THR A 406 -15.86 -3.31 -34.64
C THR A 406 -17.36 -3.58 -34.60
N LYS A 407 -17.96 -3.70 -35.79
CA LYS A 407 -19.35 -4.10 -35.96
C LYS A 407 -19.68 -5.42 -35.26
N GLU A 408 -18.81 -6.42 -35.40
CA GLU A 408 -19.02 -7.76 -34.80
C GLU A 408 -19.05 -7.68 -33.28
N ASN A 409 -18.10 -6.95 -32.68
CA ASN A 409 -18.02 -6.77 -31.24
C ASN A 409 -19.24 -5.99 -30.71
N THR A 410 -19.67 -4.97 -31.46
CA THR A 410 -20.85 -4.16 -31.11
C THR A 410 -22.12 -4.99 -31.13
N LEU A 411 -22.32 -5.83 -32.15
CA LEU A 411 -23.45 -6.77 -32.19
C LEU A 411 -23.43 -7.75 -31.01
N GLU A 412 -22.25 -8.28 -30.65
CA GLU A 412 -22.10 -9.15 -29.49
C GLU A 412 -22.46 -8.43 -28.17
N GLY A 413 -21.97 -7.19 -27.99
CA GLY A 413 -22.29 -6.36 -26.82
C GLY A 413 -23.79 -6.05 -26.70
N LEU A 414 -24.50 -5.84 -27.82
CA LEU A 414 -25.95 -5.69 -27.86
C LEU A 414 -26.66 -7.00 -27.47
N HIS A 415 -26.22 -8.13 -28.01
CA HIS A 415 -26.79 -9.45 -27.70
C HIS A 415 -26.60 -9.86 -26.23
N GLN A 416 -25.45 -9.52 -25.64
CA GLN A 416 -25.15 -9.81 -24.23
C GLN A 416 -25.74 -8.78 -23.26
N GLY A 417 -26.32 -7.68 -23.76
CA GLY A 417 -26.96 -6.65 -22.96
C GLY A 417 -26.01 -5.64 -22.32
N HIS A 418 -24.70 -5.72 -22.61
CA HIS A 418 -23.72 -4.72 -22.19
C HIS A 418 -23.95 -3.36 -22.88
N LEU A 419 -24.43 -3.40 -24.13
CA LEU A 419 -24.83 -2.23 -24.91
C LEU A 419 -26.34 -2.20 -25.08
N ASN A 420 -26.94 -1.06 -24.79
CA ASN A 420 -28.36 -0.74 -25.01
C ASN A 420 -28.54 0.78 -24.98
N GLU A 421 -29.77 1.26 -25.19
CA GLU A 421 -30.06 2.70 -25.22
C GLU A 421 -29.64 3.43 -23.93
N GLN A 422 -29.85 2.83 -22.76
CA GLN A 422 -29.51 3.43 -21.49
C GLN A 422 -27.98 3.47 -21.27
N THR A 423 -27.28 2.37 -21.53
CA THR A 423 -25.82 2.30 -21.34
C THR A 423 -25.09 3.21 -22.31
N CYS A 424 -25.45 3.18 -23.60
CA CYS A 424 -24.88 4.08 -24.60
C CYS A 424 -25.20 5.55 -24.30
N SER A 425 -26.41 5.87 -23.84
CA SER A 425 -26.75 7.24 -23.45
C SER A 425 -25.89 7.75 -22.29
N CYS A 426 -25.63 6.92 -21.27
CA CYS A 426 -24.78 7.29 -20.14
C CYS A 426 -23.33 7.50 -20.59
N ALA A 427 -22.81 6.61 -21.46
CA ALA A 427 -21.49 6.78 -22.05
C ALA A 427 -21.39 8.13 -22.80
N PHE A 428 -22.34 8.44 -23.69
CA PHE A 428 -22.30 9.66 -24.51
C PHE A 428 -22.40 10.92 -23.65
N GLN A 429 -23.23 10.89 -22.62
CA GLN A 429 -23.40 12.00 -21.69
C GLN A 429 -22.11 12.33 -20.91
N ASN A 430 -21.30 11.32 -20.57
CA ASN A 430 -20.06 11.52 -19.82
C ASN A 430 -18.85 11.78 -20.74
N LEU A 431 -18.86 11.23 -21.95
CA LEU A 431 -17.76 11.39 -22.90
C LEU A 431 -17.81 12.73 -23.66
N LEU A 432 -19.01 13.26 -23.92
CA LEU A 432 -19.15 14.54 -24.63
C LEU A 432 -18.96 15.74 -23.69
N PRO A 433 -18.34 16.84 -24.17
CA PRO A 433 -17.79 17.03 -25.52
C PRO A 433 -16.32 16.59 -25.67
N LEU A 434 -15.65 16.17 -24.60
CA LEU A 434 -14.20 15.94 -24.56
C LEU A 434 -13.72 14.85 -25.52
N TYR A 435 -14.45 13.74 -25.59
CA TYR A 435 -14.12 12.56 -26.41
C TYR A 435 -15.03 12.45 -27.65
N PHE A 436 -15.29 13.58 -28.32
CA PHE A 436 -16.21 13.65 -29.46
C PHE A 436 -15.87 12.64 -30.56
N THR A 437 -14.60 12.56 -30.98
CA THR A 437 -14.17 11.67 -32.08
C THR A 437 -14.41 10.20 -31.77
N SER A 438 -14.16 9.76 -30.53
CA SER A 438 -14.42 8.38 -30.12
C SER A 438 -15.91 8.05 -30.12
N VAL A 439 -16.76 9.00 -29.68
CA VAL A 439 -18.22 8.86 -29.70
C VAL A 439 -18.77 8.83 -31.14
N GLU A 440 -18.25 9.69 -32.02
CA GLU A 440 -18.61 9.73 -33.44
C GLU A 440 -18.25 8.43 -34.15
N SER A 441 -17.00 7.98 -34.01
CA SER A 441 -16.53 6.70 -34.57
C SER A 441 -17.38 5.52 -34.09
N PHE A 442 -17.66 5.45 -32.79
CA PHE A 442 -18.50 4.38 -32.25
C PHE A 442 -19.96 4.47 -32.75
N LEU A 443 -20.51 5.68 -32.92
CA LEU A 443 -21.85 5.86 -33.46
C LEU A 443 -21.97 5.37 -34.91
N GLU A 444 -20.94 5.55 -35.74
CA GLU A 444 -20.89 5.00 -37.10
C GLU A 444 -20.93 3.47 -37.08
N VAL A 445 -20.09 2.84 -36.25
CA VAL A 445 -20.07 1.38 -36.09
C VAL A 445 -21.40 0.87 -35.54
N LEU A 446 -21.99 1.58 -34.58
CA LEU A 446 -23.29 1.26 -34.01
C LEU A 446 -24.40 1.36 -35.05
N ARG A 447 -24.34 2.32 -35.97
CA ARG A 447 -25.30 2.44 -37.07
C ARG A 447 -25.30 1.21 -37.96
N GLU A 448 -24.13 0.63 -38.23
CA GLU A 448 -24.01 -0.60 -39.00
C GLU A 448 -24.54 -1.84 -38.27
N ALA A 449 -24.49 -1.84 -36.93
CA ALA A 449 -24.94 -2.93 -36.07
C ALA A 449 -26.46 -2.84 -35.75
N ASP A 450 -26.94 -1.67 -35.33
CA ASP A 450 -28.34 -1.36 -35.02
C ASP A 450 -28.66 0.11 -35.37
N GLN A 451 -29.22 0.31 -36.56
CA GLN A 451 -29.65 1.62 -37.05
C GLN A 451 -30.65 2.31 -36.12
N THR A 452 -31.58 1.56 -35.51
CA THR A 452 -32.68 2.15 -34.73
C THR A 452 -32.14 2.75 -33.43
N LEU A 453 -31.24 2.03 -32.79
CA LEU A 453 -30.56 2.49 -31.58
C LEU A 453 -29.69 3.73 -31.87
N ALA A 454 -28.91 3.70 -32.96
CA ALA A 454 -28.09 4.85 -33.37
C ALA A 454 -28.94 6.10 -33.63
N ASP A 455 -30.05 5.98 -34.37
CA ASP A 455 -30.97 7.08 -34.66
C ASP A 455 -31.61 7.67 -33.38
N ASN A 456 -31.87 6.84 -32.37
CA ASN A 456 -32.41 7.29 -31.09
C ASN A 456 -31.35 8.08 -30.29
N LEU A 457 -30.10 7.61 -30.25
CA LEU A 457 -29.00 8.31 -29.58
C LEU A 457 -28.71 9.66 -30.25
N GLU A 458 -28.72 9.75 -31.57
CA GLU A 458 -28.55 11.03 -32.29
C GLU A 458 -29.65 12.05 -31.99
N LYS A 459 -30.91 11.60 -31.81
CA LYS A 459 -31.99 12.49 -31.41
C LYS A 459 -31.76 13.05 -30.01
N ARG A 460 -31.18 12.23 -29.12
CA ARG A 460 -30.90 12.61 -27.72
C ARG A 460 -29.65 13.49 -27.58
N PHE A 461 -28.68 13.36 -28.48
CA PHE A 461 -27.44 14.14 -28.50
C PHE A 461 -27.28 14.90 -29.83
N PRO A 462 -28.01 16.02 -30.04
CA PRO A 462 -28.01 16.75 -31.31
C PRO A 462 -26.65 17.30 -31.74
N SER A 463 -25.70 17.46 -30.80
CA SER A 463 -24.31 17.86 -31.09
C SER A 463 -23.61 16.92 -32.07
N LEU A 464 -24.03 15.65 -32.14
CA LEU A 464 -23.49 14.64 -33.06
C LEU A 464 -24.00 14.81 -34.51
N LYS A 465 -25.07 15.59 -34.74
CA LYS A 465 -25.62 15.83 -36.09
C LYS A 465 -24.92 16.94 -36.87
N VAL A 466 -24.11 17.76 -36.21
CA VAL A 466 -23.58 19.01 -36.80
C VAL A 466 -22.37 18.74 -37.70
N HIS A 467 -21.79 17.53 -37.67
CA HIS A 467 -20.55 17.19 -38.38
C HIS A 467 -20.55 15.90 -39.21
N ALA A 468 -21.69 15.20 -39.32
CA ALA A 468 -21.86 14.03 -40.20
C ALA A 468 -22.07 14.40 -41.68
#